data_AF-A0A3L7E574-F1
#
_entry.id   AF-A0A3L7E574-F1
#
_cell.length_a   1.000
_cell.length_b   1.000
_cell.length_c   1.000
_cell.angle_alpha   90.00
_cell.angle_beta   90.00
_cell.angle_gamma   90.00
#
_symmetry.space_group_name_H-M   'P 1'
#
loop_
_entity.id
_entity.type
_entity.pdbx_description
1 polymer ?
#
loop_
_entity_poly.entity_id
_entity_poly.type
_entity_poly.pdbx_seq_one_letter_code
_entity_poly.pdbx_strand_id
1 'polypeptide(L)' 'MTIQRNQFNARELCSRKLWQIVNSEAQASTSRDQLQQALQELATRRHYLAELSRLGKLHNA' A
#
# COMPACT_ATOMS: atom_id res chain seq x y z
N MET A 1 17.03 0.19 25.10
CA MET A 1 16.29 -0.73 24.20
C MET A 1 16.07 -0.01 22.89
N THR A 2 16.73 -0.45 21.82
CA THR A 2 16.65 0.19 20.49
C THR A 2 15.30 -0.12 19.86
N ILE A 3 14.48 0.90 19.62
CA ILE A 3 13.25 0.77 18.84
C ILE A 3 13.68 0.40 17.42
N GLN A 4 13.60 -0.89 17.07
CA GLN A 4 13.71 -1.34 15.68
C GLN A 4 12.52 -0.74 14.94
N ARG A 5 12.70 0.44 14.35
CA ARG A 5 11.79 0.98 13.34
C ARG A 5 11.93 0.06 12.14
N ASN A 6 11.09 -0.96 12.09
CA ASN A 6 11.04 -1.92 11.00
C ASN A 6 10.58 -1.16 9.75
N GLN A 7 11.54 -0.55 9.04
CA GLN A 7 11.29 0.21 7.83
C GLN A 7 10.86 -0.76 6.74
N PHE A 8 9.55 -0.97 6.59
CA PHE A 8 9.01 -1.80 5.52
C PHE A 8 9.07 -1.05 4.20
N ASN A 9 9.33 -1.78 3.10
CA ASN A 9 9.24 -1.27 1.75
C ASN A 9 7.81 -1.52 1.22
N ALA A 10 7.07 -0.46 0.90
CA ALA A 10 5.69 -0.59 0.42
C ALA A 10 5.55 -1.45 -0.85
N ARG A 11 6.57 -1.47 -1.71
CA ARG A 11 6.57 -2.24 -2.97
C ARG A 11 6.59 -3.75 -2.73
N GLU A 12 7.16 -4.19 -1.62
CA GLU A 12 7.28 -5.62 -1.26
C GLU A 12 6.00 -6.16 -0.61
N LEU A 13 5.05 -5.29 -0.26
CA LEU A 13 3.81 -5.67 0.40
C LEU A 13 2.67 -5.83 -0.60
N CYS A 14 1.80 -6.81 -0.36
CA CYS A 14 0.57 -6.96 -1.14
C CYS A 14 -0.43 -5.84 -0.83
N SER A 15 -1.35 -5.57 -1.76
CA SER A 15 -2.34 -4.48 -1.64
C SER A 15 -3.19 -4.61 -0.37
N ARG A 16 -3.56 -5.84 0.02
CA ARG A 16 -4.29 -6.09 1.26
C ARG A 16 -3.48 -5.66 2.49
N LYS A 17 -2.19 -5.97 2.56
CA LYS A 17 -1.34 -5.63 3.71
C LYS A 17 -1.07 -4.14 3.78
N LEU A 18 -0.86 -3.48 2.64
CA LEU A 18 -0.77 -2.02 2.56
C LEU A 18 -2.03 -1.35 3.11
N TRP A 19 -3.21 -1.86 2.75
CA TRP A 19 -4.47 -1.33 3.26
C TRP A 19 -4.62 -1.63 4.76
N GLN A 20 -4.20 -2.80 5.25
CA GLN A 20 -4.17 -3.02 6.71
C GLN A 20 -3.28 -1.98 7.42
N ILE A 21 -2.14 -1.60 6.86
CA ILE A 21 -1.24 -0.60 7.46
C ILE A 21 -1.88 0.80 7.46
N VAL A 22 -2.48 1.20 6.33
CA VAL A 22 -3.16 2.49 6.22
C VAL A 22 -4.40 2.56 7.11
N ASN A 23 -5.16 1.46 7.28
CA ASN A 23 -6.35 1.46 8.13
C ASN A 23 -6.04 1.28 9.62
N SER A 24 -4.94 0.60 9.93
CA SER A 24 -4.53 0.31 11.30
C SER A 24 -3.59 1.38 11.85
N GLU A 25 -3.67 2.62 11.34
CA GLU A 25 -2.96 3.81 11.85
C GLU A 25 -2.98 3.92 13.38
N ALA A 26 -4.01 3.34 14.02
CA ALA A 26 -4.18 3.30 15.46
C ALA A 26 -3.22 2.39 16.25
N GLN A 27 -2.47 1.44 15.65
CA GLN A 27 -1.83 0.36 16.43
C GLN A 27 -0.30 0.25 16.47
N ALA A 28 0.51 0.76 15.53
CA ALA A 28 1.97 0.54 15.67
C ALA A 28 2.85 1.46 14.80
N SER A 29 3.79 2.14 15.46
CA SER A 29 5.20 2.40 15.08
C SER A 29 5.56 2.71 13.61
N THR A 30 4.62 3.15 12.80
CA THR A 30 4.81 3.43 11.37
C THR A 30 5.08 4.92 11.20
N SER A 31 6.21 5.28 10.60
CA SER A 31 6.50 6.69 10.32
C SER A 31 5.51 7.25 9.30
N ARG A 32 5.24 8.56 9.38
CA ARG A 32 4.42 9.29 8.40
C ARG A 32 4.90 9.04 6.96
N ASP A 33 6.21 8.96 6.76
CA ASP A 33 6.80 8.69 5.45
C ASP A 33 6.44 7.29 4.92
N GLN A 34 6.40 6.28 5.79
CA GLN A 34 6.04 4.91 5.40
C GLN A 34 4.55 4.78 5.11
N LEU A 35 3.72 5.50 5.87
CA LEU A 35 2.30 5.61 5.59
C LEU A 35 2.05 6.25 4.21
N GLN A 36 2.78 7.33 3.90
CA GLN A 36 2.73 7.98 2.60
C GLN A 36 3.19 7.05 1.47
N GLN A 37 4.26 6.28 1.67
CA GLN A 37 4.70 5.27 0.70
C GLN A 37 3.63 4.19 0.48
N ALA A 38 2.96 3.72 1.54
CA ALA A 38 1.90 2.73 1.42
C ALA A 38 0.68 3.27 0.65
N LEU A 39 0.29 4.52 0.91
CA LEU A 39 -0.78 5.21 0.18
C LEU A 39 -0.43 5.39 -1.30
N GLN A 40 0.79 5.83 -1.61
CA GLN A 40 1.24 6.04 -2.98
C GLN A 40 1.25 4.73 -3.78
N GLU A 41 1.72 3.64 -3.17
CA GLU A 41 1.74 2.33 -3.80
C GLU A 41 0.31 1.80 -4.05
N LEU A 42 -0.60 1.96 -3.08
CA LEU A 42 -2.02 1.61 -3.26
C LEU A 42 -2.69 2.40 -4.38
N ALA A 43 -2.46 3.71 -4.44
CA ALA A 43 -3.00 4.57 -5.49
C ALA A 43 -2.49 4.16 -6.88
N THR A 44 -1.19 3.86 -6.98
CA THR A 44 -0.53 3.41 -8.20
C THR A 44 -1.13 2.08 -8.69
N ARG A 45 -1.30 1.11 -7.80
CA ARG A 45 -1.92 -0.18 -8.15
C ARG A 45 -3.37 -0.02 -8.61
N ARG A 46 -4.14 0.84 -7.94
CA ARG A 46 -5.53 1.12 -8.35
C ARG A 46 -5.58 1.80 -9.72
N HIS A 47 -4.65 2.71 -9.99
CA HIS A 47 -4.51 3.35 -11.30
C HIS A 47 -4.22 2.32 -12.40
N TYR A 48 -3.26 1.41 -12.21
CA TYR A 48 -2.99 0.37 -13.20
C TYR A 48 -4.16 -0.58 -13.42
N LEU A 49 -4.88 -0.97 -12.36
CA LEU A 49 -6.09 -1.78 -12.52
C LEU A 49 -7.18 -1.06 -13.32
N ALA A 50 -7.37 0.24 -13.07
CA ALA A 50 -8.31 1.05 -13.83
C ALA A 50 -7.90 1.16 -15.30
N GLU A 51 -6.61 1.36 -15.58
CA GLU A 51 -6.11 1.45 -16.96
C GLU A 51 -6.22 0.11 -17.69
N LEU A 52 -5.89 -1.00 -17.04
CA LEU A 52 -6.08 -2.34 -17.61
C LEU A 52 -7.54 -2.65 -17.90
N SER A 53 -8.46 -2.18 -17.06
CA SER A 53 -9.90 -2.30 -17.31
C SER A 53 -10.33 -1.44 -18.50
N ARG A 54 -9.85 -0.18 -18.59
CA ARG A 54 -10.11 0.71 -19.72
C ARG A 54 -9.61 0.14 -21.05
N LEU A 55 -8.47 -0.53 -21.05
CA LEU A 55 -7.89 -1.20 -22.21
C LEU A 55 -8.59 -2.52 -22.58
N GLY A 56 -9.61 -2.93 -21.81
CA GLY A 56 -10.31 -4.21 -21.99
C GLY A 56 -9.43 -5.44 -21.68
N LYS A 57 -8.28 -5.24 -21.02
CA LYS A 57 -7.34 -6.29 -20.64
C LYS A 57 -7.67 -6.92 -19.29
N LEU A 58 -8.50 -6.24 -18.50
CA LEU A 58 -9.02 -6.73 -17.23
C LEU A 58 -10.56 -6.74 -17.31
N HIS A 59 -11.15 -7.91 -17.50
CA HIS A 59 -12.56 -8.14 -17.22
C HIS A 59 -12.69 -8.42 -15.71
N ASN A 60 -13.14 -7.43 -14.95
CA ASN A 60 -13.63 -7.71 -13.61
C ASN A 60 -15.00 -8.39 -13.79
N ALA A 61 -15.05 -9.68 -13.45
CA ALA A 61 -16.29 -10.47 -13.43
C ALA A 61 -17.25 -9.95 -12.36
#